data_AF-A0A950DX47-F1
#
_entry.id   AF-A0A950DX47-F1
#
_cell.length_a   1.000
_cell.length_b   1.000
_cell.length_c   1.000
_cell.angle_alpha   90.00
_cell.angle_beta   90.00
_cell.angle_gamma   90.00
#
_symmetry.space_group_name_H-M   'P 1'
#
loop_
_entity.id
_entity.type
_entity.pdbx_description
1 polymer ?
#
loop_
_entity_poly.entity_id
_entity_poly.type
_entity_poly.pdbx_seq_one_letter_code
_entity_poly.pdbx_strand_id
1 'polypeptide(L)' 'MSCGSPFRARIEQVANQRRPSLPLFRYTVLDEETGTVVFDGVAADMREAVDSVNAWLEFQQNSAAA' A
#
# COMPACT_ATOMS: atom_id res chain seq x y z
N MET A 1 0.12 6.30 25.50
CA MET A 1 -0.45 5.17 24.73
C MET A 1 -0.53 5.65 23.29
N SER A 2 0.45 5.32 22.45
CA SER A 2 0.49 5.75 21.05
C SER A 2 0.23 4.50 20.20
N CYS A 3 -0.99 4.35 19.69
CA CYS A 3 -1.30 3.34 18.67
C CYS A 3 -0.87 3.89 17.31
N GLY A 4 0.43 3.96 17.05
CA GLY A 4 0.93 3.97 15.68
C GLY A 4 0.73 2.58 15.10
N SER A 5 0.11 2.46 13.93
CA SER A 5 0.06 1.19 13.19
C SER A 5 1.49 0.67 12.97
N PRO A 6 1.79 -0.62 13.19
CA PRO A 6 3.12 -1.19 12.91
C PRO A 6 3.43 -1.23 11.41
N PHE A 7 2.47 -0.85 10.57
CA PHE A 7 2.59 -0.83 9.12
C PHE A 7 2.85 0.57 8.58
N ARG A 8 3.86 0.68 7.71
CA ARG A 8 4.18 1.90 6.95
C ARG A 8 3.92 1.70 5.48
N ALA A 9 3.01 2.49 4.92
CA ALA A 9 2.72 2.50 3.48
C ALA A 9 3.56 3.54 2.74
N ARG A 10 3.95 3.21 1.51
CA ARG A 10 4.60 4.09 0.54
C ARG A 10 3.88 3.96 -0.80
N ILE A 11 3.60 5.09 -1.45
CA ILE A 11 3.06 5.13 -2.80
C ILE A 11 3.99 5.99 -3.65
N GLU A 12 4.39 5.46 -4.80
CA GLU A 12 5.28 6.14 -5.73
C GLU A 12 4.75 6.05 -7.16
N GLN A 13 4.86 7.17 -7.87
CA GLN A 13 4.54 7.22 -9.29
C GLN A 13 5.66 6.53 -10.08
N VAL A 14 5.31 5.55 -10.90
CA VAL A 14 6.24 4.81 -11.75
C VAL A 14 5.88 4.98 -13.22
N ALA A 15 6.90 5.06 -14.06
CA ALA A 15 6.71 5.22 -15.49
C ALA A 15 6.11 3.94 -16.10
N ASN A 16 5.01 4.10 -16.84
CA ASN A 16 4.45 3.01 -17.61
C ASN A 16 5.19 2.87 -18.95
N GLN A 17 6.05 1.87 -19.06
CA GLN A 17 6.84 1.65 -20.28
C GLN A 17 5.98 1.39 -21.54
N ARG A 18 4.75 0.89 -21.37
CA ARG A 18 3.83 0.61 -22.49
C ARG A 18 3.00 1.82 -22.89
N ARG A 19 2.69 2.70 -21.94
CA ARG A 19 1.91 3.94 -22.17
C ARG A 19 2.52 5.08 -21.37
N PRO A 20 3.59 5.73 -21.87
CA PRO A 20 4.32 6.75 -21.10
C PRO A 20 3.46 7.95 -20.66
N SER A 21 2.37 8.23 -21.38
CA SER A 21 1.40 9.26 -21.03
C SER A 21 0.50 8.91 -19.85
N LEU A 22 0.45 7.64 -19.44
CA LEU A 22 -0.37 7.15 -18.34
C LEU A 22 0.54 6.61 -17.24
N PRO A 23 0.90 7.43 -16.24
CA PRO A 23 1.70 6.94 -15.13
C PRO A 23 0.96 5.85 -14.36
N LEU A 24 1.70 4.94 -13.74
CA LEU A 24 1.17 3.98 -12.80
C LEU A 24 1.61 4.38 -11.38
N PHE A 25 0.92 3.87 -10.37
CA PHE A 25 1.23 4.15 -8.98
C PHE A 25 1.53 2.83 -8.28
N ARG A 26 2.80 2.61 -7.93
CA ARG A 26 3.20 1.46 -7.11
C ARG A 26 2.94 1.80 -5.65
N TYR A 27 2.26 0.92 -4.94
CA TYR A 27 2.04 1.03 -3.51
C TYR A 27 2.64 -0.18 -2.80
N THR A 28 3.30 0.06 -1.68
CA THR A 28 3.97 -0.96 -0.88
C THR A 28 3.72 -0.68 0.59
N VAL A 29 3.40 -1.71 1.37
CA VAL A 29 3.25 -1.65 2.82
C VAL A 29 4.34 -2.51 3.44
N LEU A 30 5.09 -1.89 4.35
CA LEU A 30 6.13 -2.50 5.14
C LEU A 30 5.63 -2.73 6.56
N ASP A 31 5.95 -3.88 7.11
CA ASP A 31 5.91 -4.10 8.55
C ASP A 31 7.19 -3.50 9.15
N GLU A 32 7.05 -2.47 10.00
CA GLU A 32 8.18 -1.76 10.61
C GLU A 32 8.93 -2.59 11.66
N GLU A 33 8.28 -3.60 12.25
CA GLU A 33 8.92 -4.47 13.24
C GLU A 33 9.86 -5.47 12.56
N THR A 34 9.43 -6.04 11.44
CA THR A 34 10.19 -7.05 10.69
C THR A 34 11.02 -6.47 9.54
N GLY A 35 10.71 -5.25 9.10
CA GLY A 35 11.30 -4.62 7.92
C GLY A 35 10.90 -5.29 6.60
N THR A 36 9.85 -6.13 6.60
CA THR A 36 9.45 -6.93 5.43
C THR A 36 8.28 -6.28 4.67
N VAL A 37 8.22 -6.52 3.36
CA VAL A 37 7.07 -6.12 2.53
C VAL A 37 5.95 -7.12 2.74
N VAL A 38 4.81 -6.64 3.23
CA VAL A 38 3.63 -7.46 3.54
C VAL A 38 2.49 -7.24 2.53
N PHE A 39 2.53 -6.14 1.78
CA PHE A 39 1.59 -5.84 0.71
C PHE A 39 2.29 -4.99 -0.36
N ASP A 40 2.11 -5.32 -1.63
CA ASP A 40 2.67 -4.58 -2.76
C ASP A 40 1.73 -4.69 -3.95
N GLY A 41 1.65 -3.64 -4.75
CA GLY A 41 0.79 -3.62 -5.93
C GLY A 41 1.00 -2.38 -6.78
N VAL A 42 0.28 -2.34 -7.90
CA VAL A 42 0.33 -1.24 -8.86
C VAL A 42 -1.09 -0.89 -9.28
N ALA A 43 -1.42 0.39 -9.19
CA ALA A 43 -2.70 0.97 -9.59
C ALA A 43 -2.56 1.88 -10.81
N ALA A 44 -3.67 2.09 -11.52
CA ALA A 44 -3.71 2.99 -12.66
C ALA A 44 -3.74 4.47 -12.24
N ASP A 45 -4.22 4.75 -11.02
CA ASP A 45 -4.25 6.09 -10.46
C ASP A 45 -3.93 6.10 -8.95
N MET A 46 -3.64 7.29 -8.42
CA MET A 46 -3.25 7.50 -7.02
C MET A 46 -4.37 7.13 -6.04
N ARG A 47 -5.63 7.36 -6.41
CA ARG A 47 -6.77 7.11 -5.54
C ARG A 47 -6.96 5.61 -5.35
N GLU A 48 -6.92 4.84 -6.42
CA GLU A 48 -6.97 3.38 -6.38
C GLU A 48 -5.82 2.79 -5.54
N ALA A 49 -4.61 3.34 -5.64
CA ALA A 49 -3.49 2.94 -4.79
C ALA A 49 -3.75 3.19 -3.30
N VAL A 50 -4.27 4.37 -2.95
CA VAL A 50 -4.62 4.74 -1.56
C VAL A 50 -5.75 3.85 -1.04
N ASP A 51 -6.80 3.67 -1.83
CA ASP A 51 -7.96 2.85 -1.47
C ASP A 51 -7.55 1.39 -1.25
N SER A 52 -6.64 0.86 -2.08
CA SER A 52 -6.10 -0.51 -1.93
C SER A 52 -5.31 -0.69 -0.64
N VAL A 53 -4.45 0.28 -0.29
CA VAL A 53 -3.69 0.27 0.97
C VAL A 53 -4.64 0.34 2.17
N ASN A 54 -5.62 1.25 2.14
CA ASN A 54 -6.59 1.40 3.23
C ASN A 54 -7.41 0.13 3.43
N ALA A 55 -7.93 -0.46 2.35
CA ALA A 55 -8.68 -1.71 2.41
C ALA A 55 -7.85 -2.85 3.02
N TRP A 56 -6.55 -2.94 2.70
CA TRP A 56 -5.67 -3.93 3.31
C TRP A 56 -5.45 -3.66 4.81
N LEU A 57 -5.21 -2.40 5.20
CA LEU A 57 -5.04 -2.02 6.61
C LEU A 57 -6.30 -2.32 7.44
N GLU A 58 -7.48 -2.03 6.90
CA GLU A 58 -8.76 -2.37 7.52
C GLU A 58 -8.94 -3.89 7.64
N PHE A 59 -8.55 -4.64 6.62
CA PHE A 59 -8.58 -6.10 6.65
C PHE A 59 -7.68 -6.66 7.75
N GLN A 60 -6.46 -6.13 7.95
CA GLN A 60 -5.57 -6.59 9.03
C GLN A 60 -6.17 -6.34 10.42
N GLN A 61 -6.85 -5.20 10.61
CA GLN A 61 -7.50 -4.87 11.89
C GLN A 61 -8.71 -5.77 12.18
N ASN A 62 -9.43 -6.19 11.14
CA ASN A 62 -10.62 -7.03 11.28
C ASN A 62 -10.30 -8.53 11.28
N SER A 63 -9.17 -8.96 10.72
CA SER A 63 -8.79 -10.38 10.62
C SER A 63 -8.04 -10.90 11.84
N ALA A 64 -7.67 -10.03 12.78
CA ALA A 64 -7.11 -10.42 14.07
C ALA A 64 -8.18 -10.80 15.12
N ALA A 65 -9.47 -10.69 14.80
CA ALA A 65 -10.59 -10.98 15.68
C ALA A 65 -11.22 -12.39 15.47
N ALA A 66 -10.48 -13.32 14.86
CA ALA A 66 -10.87 -14.73 14.68
C ALA A 66 -9.95 -15.67 15.45
#